data_AF-A0A9D8PXM2-F1
#
_entry.id   AF-A0A9D8PXM2-F1
#
_cell.length_a   1.000
_cell.length_b   1.000
_cell.length_c   1.000
_cell.angle_alpha   90.00
_cell.angle_beta   90.00
_cell.angle_gamma   90.00
#
_symmetry.space_group_name_H-M   'P 1'
#
loop_
_entity.id
_entity.type
_entity.pdbx_description
1 polymer ?
#
loop_
_entity_poly.entity_id
_entity_poly.type
_entity_poly.pdbx_seq_one_letter_code
_entity_poly.pdbx_strand_id
1 'polypeptide(L)'
;DACRAASVPPRAALWLGPDEWLLLAPDGDGERIASEIGAALTGAPASVVDISDRQVALSVGGPRAATVVNAFNPLDLHPEAFPVGMCTRTVFAKAEIVLWRTAADGFRIEVWRSFAPYVEGLLREAAEEYA
;
A
#
# COMPACT_ATOMS: atom_id res chain seq x y z
N ASP A 1 15.08 -8.48 -0.53
CA ASP A 1 14.25 -8.92 -1.67
C ASP A 1 13.38 -7.78 -2.18
N ALA A 2 13.18 -7.71 -3.50
CA ALA A 2 12.31 -6.73 -4.17
C ALA A 2 10.88 -6.76 -3.62
N CYS A 3 10.17 -5.63 -3.75
CA CYS A 3 8.75 -5.54 -3.43
C CYS A 3 8.45 -5.89 -1.96
N ARG A 4 9.27 -5.41 -1.02
CA ARG A 4 9.12 -5.66 0.42
C ARG A 4 8.86 -4.38 1.18
N ALA A 5 7.99 -4.49 2.18
CA ALA A 5 7.75 -3.45 3.17
C ALA A 5 8.59 -3.71 4.42
N ALA A 6 9.20 -2.66 4.96
CA ALA A 6 9.71 -2.62 6.32
C ALA A 6 8.72 -1.83 7.19
N SER A 7 8.32 -2.36 8.34
CA SER A 7 7.37 -1.68 9.23
C SER A 7 7.82 -1.68 10.69
N VAL A 8 7.64 -0.54 11.33
CA VAL A 8 7.73 -0.35 12.78
C VAL A 8 6.55 0.54 13.15
N PRO A 9 5.42 -0.02 13.62
CA PRO A 9 4.21 0.75 13.86
C PRO A 9 4.49 2.00 14.72
N PRO A 10 3.95 3.18 14.34
CA PRO A 10 2.96 3.42 13.30
C PRO A 10 3.53 3.72 11.89
N ARG A 11 4.80 3.40 11.62
CA ARG A 11 5.49 3.75 10.36
C ARG A 11 5.77 2.53 9.49
N ALA A 12 5.82 2.75 8.18
CA ALA A 12 6.26 1.76 7.22
C ALA A 12 6.96 2.41 6.02
N ALA A 13 7.84 1.65 5.38
CA ALA A 13 8.45 1.99 4.09
C ALA A 13 8.18 0.84 3.12
N LEU A 14 7.50 1.14 2.00
CA LEU A 14 7.14 0.19 0.97
C LEU A 14 8.10 0.36 -0.21
N TRP A 15 8.85 -0.68 -0.57
CA TRP A 15 9.77 -0.63 -1.71
C TRP A 15 9.02 -0.91 -3.01
N LEU A 16 8.90 0.09 -3.90
CA LEU A 16 8.05 0.03 -5.10
C LEU A 16 8.83 0.04 -6.43
N GLY A 17 10.12 0.36 -6.38
CA GLY A 17 11.05 0.34 -7.51
C GLY A 17 12.48 0.44 -7.00
N PRO A 18 13.52 0.11 -7.80
CA PRO A 18 14.91 0.02 -7.35
C PRO A 18 15.40 1.19 -6.49
N ASP A 19 14.91 2.39 -6.76
CA ASP A 19 15.21 3.67 -6.12
C ASP A 19 13.94 4.41 -5.64
N GLU A 20 12.82 3.71 -5.44
CA GLU A 20 11.54 4.33 -5.09
C GLU A 20 10.86 3.67 -3.87
N TRP A 21 10.47 4.50 -2.90
CA TRP A 21 9.75 4.09 -1.70
C TRP A 21 8.51 4.96 -1.45
N LEU A 22 7.44 4.31 -0.97
CA LEU A 22 6.31 5.00 -0.34
C LEU A 22 6.46 4.90 1.18
N LEU A 23 6.51 6.05 1.85
CA LEU A 23 6.61 6.13 3.30
C LEU A 23 5.23 6.39 3.90
N LEU A 24 4.86 5.57 4.88
CA LEU A 24 3.65 5.72 5.67
C LEU A 24 4.02 6.13 7.09
N ALA A 25 3.34 7.15 7.60
CA ALA A 25 3.54 7.68 8.94
C ALA A 25 2.24 8.32 9.46
N PRO A 26 2.13 8.62 10.75
CA PRO A 26 1.02 9.39 11.30
C PRO A 26 0.85 10.75 10.61
N ASP A 27 -0.39 11.23 10.54
CA ASP A 27 -0.68 12.57 10.03
C ASP A 27 0.10 13.63 10.82
N GLY A 28 0.63 14.64 10.12
CA GLY A 28 1.45 15.71 10.70
C GLY A 28 2.94 15.39 10.84
N ASP A 29 3.38 14.13 10.67
CA ASP A 29 4.80 13.79 10.69
C ASP A 29 5.53 14.11 9.37
N GLY A 30 4.80 14.45 8.30
CA GLY A 30 5.32 14.57 6.93
C GLY A 30 6.49 15.53 6.78
N GLU A 31 6.35 16.77 7.25
CA GLU A 31 7.41 17.79 7.17
C GLU A 31 8.68 17.36 7.92
N ARG A 32 8.53 16.83 9.13
CA ARG A 32 9.65 16.35 9.94
C ARG A 32 10.38 15.19 9.25
N ILE A 33 9.65 14.20 8.74
CA ILE A 33 10.22 13.05 8.03
C ILE A 33 10.94 13.52 6.76
N ALA A 34 10.34 14.42 5.98
CA ALA A 34 10.95 14.95 4.78
C ALA A 34 12.27 15.69 5.09
N SER A 35 12.29 16.47 6.17
CA SER A 35 13.49 17.16 6.65
C SER A 35 14.60 16.19 7.06
N GLU A 36 14.27 15.17 7.89
CA GLU A 36 15.23 14.18 8.36
C GLU A 36 15.85 13.36 7.22
N ILE A 37 15.03 12.93 6.25
CA ILE A 37 15.51 12.20 5.07
C ILE A 37 16.36 13.11 4.18
N GLY A 38 15.92 14.35 3.94
CA GLY A 38 16.67 15.33 3.16
C GLY A 38 18.06 15.58 3.73
N ALA A 39 18.15 15.72 5.06
CA ALA A 39 19.43 15.85 5.75
C ALA A 39 20.30 14.60 5.62
N ALA A 40 19.72 13.40 5.81
CA ALA A 40 20.44 12.13 5.71
C ALA A 40 20.97 11.84 4.29
N LEU A 41 20.30 12.35 3.26
CA LEU A 41 20.67 12.18 1.85
C LEU A 41 21.47 13.36 1.28
N THR A 42 22.00 14.25 2.13
CA THR A 42 22.80 15.40 1.68
C THR A 42 23.96 14.94 0.79
N GLY A 43 24.04 15.51 -0.42
CA GLY A 43 25.08 15.19 -1.41
C GLY A 43 24.74 14.01 -2.33
N ALA A 44 23.60 13.34 -2.13
CA ALA A 44 23.05 12.36 -3.06
C ALA A 44 21.86 12.96 -3.84
N PRO A 45 21.66 12.56 -5.12
CA PRO A 45 20.45 12.92 -5.84
C PRO A 45 19.24 12.22 -5.21
N ALA A 46 18.31 13.00 -4.66
CA ALA A 46 17.11 12.49 -4.02
C ALA A 46 15.93 13.46 -4.20
N SER A 47 14.72 12.91 -4.15
CA SER A 47 13.48 13.67 -4.10
C SER A 47 12.61 13.12 -2.97
N VAL A 48 12.13 14.00 -2.10
CA VAL A 48 11.24 13.65 -1.00
C VAL A 48 10.02 14.55 -1.10
N VAL A 49 8.86 13.95 -1.33
CA VAL A 49 7.61 14.68 -1.62
C VAL A 49 6.53 14.18 -0.69
N ASP A 50 5.91 15.11 0.03
CA ASP A 50 4.71 14.81 0.79
C ASP A 50 3.52 14.67 -0.17
N ILE A 51 2.92 13.49 -0.18
CA ILE A 51 1.72 13.15 -0.96
C ILE A 51 0.59 12.64 -0.05
N SER A 52 0.63 12.95 1.25
CA SER A 52 -0.39 12.52 2.22
C SER A 52 -1.81 12.93 1.80
N ASP A 53 -1.95 14.10 1.17
CA ASP A 53 -3.24 14.58 0.67
C ASP A 53 -3.74 13.90 -0.62
N ARG A 54 -2.86 13.17 -1.31
CA ARG A 54 -3.24 12.46 -2.54
C ARG A 54 -3.86 11.11 -2.24
N GLN A 55 -3.43 10.44 -1.17
CA GLN A 55 -3.73 9.03 -0.90
C GLN A 55 -4.76 8.86 0.20
N VAL A 56 -5.46 7.73 0.18
CA VAL A 56 -6.17 7.18 1.34
C VAL A 56 -5.86 5.69 1.44
N ALA A 57 -6.01 5.16 2.66
CA ALA A 57 -5.75 3.76 2.93
C ALA A 57 -7.03 3.01 3.28
N LEU A 58 -7.23 1.87 2.63
CA LEU A 58 -8.26 0.90 2.95
C LEU A 58 -7.60 -0.32 3.59
N SER A 59 -8.14 -0.77 4.72
CA SER A 59 -7.70 -2.01 5.37
C SER A 59 -8.71 -3.12 5.06
N VAL A 60 -8.23 -4.22 4.51
CA VAL A 60 -9.04 -5.40 4.17
C VAL A 60 -8.53 -6.57 5.00
N GLY A 61 -9.41 -7.19 5.77
CA GLY A 61 -9.02 -8.24 6.70
C GLY A 61 -10.06 -9.34 6.83
N GLY A 62 -9.60 -10.51 7.26
CA GLY A 62 -10.43 -11.69 7.53
C GLY A 62 -10.10 -12.86 6.58
N PRO A 63 -10.62 -14.07 6.87
CA PRO A 63 -10.18 -15.31 6.21
C PRO A 63 -10.35 -15.34 4.68
N ARG A 64 -11.20 -14.47 4.13
CA ARG A 64 -11.45 -14.33 2.68
C ARG A 64 -10.86 -13.06 2.08
N ALA A 65 -10.02 -12.33 2.81
CA ALA A 65 -9.45 -11.06 2.35
C ALA A 65 -8.68 -11.21 1.03
N ALA A 66 -7.89 -12.28 0.87
CA ALA A 66 -7.18 -12.55 -0.38
C ALA A 66 -8.16 -12.75 -1.56
N THR A 67 -9.24 -13.50 -1.36
CA THR A 67 -10.30 -13.70 -2.37
C THR A 67 -10.97 -12.39 -2.76
N VAL A 68 -11.36 -11.58 -1.78
CA VAL A 68 -12.01 -10.27 -2.01
C VAL A 68 -11.09 -9.33 -2.77
N VAL A 69 -9.79 -9.26 -2.42
CA VAL A 69 -8.83 -8.41 -3.14
C VAL A 69 -8.60 -8.94 -4.57
N ASN A 70 -8.52 -10.26 -4.76
CA ASN A 70 -8.30 -10.86 -6.09
C ASN A 70 -9.49 -10.79 -7.04
N ALA A 71 -10.70 -10.52 -6.56
CA ALA A 71 -11.87 -10.33 -7.42
C ALA A 71 -11.65 -9.27 -8.51
N PHE A 72 -10.81 -8.27 -8.22
CA PHE A 72 -10.49 -7.19 -9.15
C PHE A 72 -8.98 -6.91 -9.30
N ASN A 73 -8.11 -7.73 -8.69
CA ASN A 73 -6.66 -7.59 -8.76
C ASN A 73 -6.06 -8.78 -9.52
N PRO A 74 -5.19 -8.55 -10.53
CA PRO A 74 -4.64 -9.63 -11.33
C PRO A 74 -3.49 -10.39 -10.66
N LEU A 75 -3.01 -9.95 -9.49
CA LEU A 75 -1.90 -10.61 -8.79
C LEU A 75 -2.31 -11.99 -8.25
N ASP A 76 -1.35 -12.92 -8.19
CA ASP A 76 -1.50 -14.13 -7.40
C ASP A 76 -1.26 -13.81 -5.92
N LEU A 77 -2.30 -13.85 -5.10
CA LEU A 77 -2.22 -13.59 -3.65
C LEU A 77 -2.06 -14.86 -2.81
N HIS A 78 -1.77 -16.00 -3.45
CA HIS A 78 -1.35 -17.20 -2.73
C HIS A 78 -0.16 -16.89 -1.81
N PRO A 79 -0.10 -17.42 -0.58
CA PRO A 79 0.96 -17.11 0.38
C PRO A 79 2.39 -17.31 -0.13
N GLU A 80 2.60 -18.26 -1.05
CA GLU A 80 3.92 -18.48 -1.66
C GLU A 80 4.30 -17.39 -2.67
N ALA A 81 3.34 -16.86 -3.43
CA ALA A 81 3.55 -15.84 -4.45
C ALA A 81 3.56 -14.41 -3.86
N PHE A 82 2.66 -14.13 -2.91
CA PHE A 82 2.53 -12.83 -2.25
C PHE A 82 2.55 -12.96 -0.72
N PRO A 83 3.69 -13.33 -0.10
CA PRO A 83 3.77 -13.55 1.35
C PRO A 83 3.64 -12.25 2.14
N VAL A 84 3.43 -12.38 3.46
CA VAL A 84 3.36 -11.24 4.39
C VAL A 84 4.59 -10.35 4.24
N GLY A 85 4.37 -9.03 4.23
CA GLY A 85 5.42 -8.04 3.97
C GLY A 85 5.68 -7.77 2.49
N MET A 86 5.07 -8.49 1.55
CA MET A 86 5.12 -8.11 0.14
C MET A 86 4.29 -6.85 -0.13
N CYS A 87 4.83 -5.94 -0.92
CA CYS A 87 4.13 -4.75 -1.39
C CYS A 87 4.49 -4.43 -2.84
N THR A 88 3.51 -3.97 -3.62
CA THR A 88 3.73 -3.60 -5.02
C THR A 88 2.67 -2.63 -5.52
N ARG A 89 2.97 -1.93 -6.61
CA ARG A 89 1.94 -1.32 -7.46
C ARG A 89 1.25 -2.38 -8.30
N THR A 90 -0.04 -2.21 -8.50
CA THR A 90 -0.86 -3.04 -9.39
C THR A 90 -2.12 -2.27 -9.79
N VAL A 91 -2.94 -2.87 -10.65
CA VAL A 91 -4.26 -2.37 -10.99
C VAL A 91 -5.32 -3.10 -10.16
N PHE A 92 -6.32 -2.37 -9.71
CA PHE A 92 -7.54 -2.88 -9.10
C PHE A 92 -8.73 -2.43 -9.96
N ALA A 93 -9.29 -3.36 -10.73
CA ALA A 93 -10.18 -3.10 -11.86
C ALA A 93 -9.60 -2.06 -12.83
N LYS A 94 -9.96 -0.78 -12.68
CA LYS A 94 -9.51 0.32 -13.54
C LYS A 94 -8.65 1.36 -12.81
N ALA A 95 -8.39 1.18 -11.51
CA ALA A 95 -7.62 2.12 -10.70
C ALA A 95 -6.23 1.55 -10.37
N GLU A 96 -5.20 2.40 -10.37
CA GLU A 96 -3.89 2.04 -9.81
C GLU A 96 -3.99 2.03 -8.27
N ILE A 97 -3.39 1.02 -7.65
CA ILE A 97 -3.24 0.92 -6.20
C ILE A 97 -1.81 0.51 -5.81
N VAL A 98 -1.41 0.83 -4.57
CA VAL A 98 -0.34 0.09 -3.89
C VAL A 98 -0.99 -0.94 -2.97
N LEU A 99 -0.67 -2.21 -3.19
CA LEU A 99 -1.12 -3.31 -2.33
C LEU A 99 0.01 -3.72 -1.39
N TRP A 100 -0.29 -3.90 -0.11
CA TRP A 100 0.63 -4.43 0.90
C TRP A 100 -0.07 -5.52 1.73
N ARG A 101 0.51 -6.73 1.78
CA ARG A 101 0.04 -7.79 2.69
C ARG A 101 0.62 -7.58 4.09
N THR A 102 -0.20 -7.08 5.00
CA THR A 102 0.17 -6.72 6.37
C THR A 102 0.15 -7.91 7.33
N ALA A 103 -0.65 -8.94 7.04
CA ALA A 103 -0.75 -10.17 7.82
C ALA A 103 -1.19 -11.34 6.93
N ALA A 104 -1.28 -12.56 7.48
CA ALA A 104 -1.75 -13.74 6.74
C ALA A 104 -3.09 -13.46 6.04
N ASP A 105 -4.04 -12.87 6.76
CA ASP A 105 -5.37 -12.50 6.29
C ASP A 105 -5.60 -10.99 6.33
N GLY A 106 -4.55 -10.20 6.08
CA GLY A 106 -4.57 -8.75 6.19
C GLY A 106 -3.88 -8.07 5.01
N PHE A 107 -4.58 -7.12 4.40
CA PHE A 107 -4.11 -6.31 3.30
C PHE A 107 -4.38 -4.83 3.58
N ARG A 108 -3.47 -3.99 3.12
CA ARG A 108 -3.65 -2.54 3.03
C ARG A 108 -3.57 -2.14 1.57
N ILE A 109 -4.50 -1.29 1.15
CA ILE A 109 -4.59 -0.73 -0.18
C ILE A 109 -4.42 0.78 -0.04
N GLU A 110 -3.35 1.34 -0.60
CA GLU A 110 -3.24 2.78 -0.84
C GLU A 110 -3.79 3.09 -2.22
N VAL A 111 -4.72 4.03 -2.27
CA VAL A 111 -5.38 4.45 -3.50
C VAL A 111 -5.54 5.96 -3.48
N TRP A 112 -5.49 6.59 -4.66
CA TRP A 112 -5.71 8.03 -4.72
C TRP A 112 -7.10 8.34 -4.20
N ARG A 113 -7.20 9.41 -3.41
CA ARG A 113 -8.41 9.84 -2.71
C ARG A 113 -9.64 9.89 -3.61
N SER A 114 -9.49 10.32 -4.88
CA SER A 114 -10.58 10.39 -5.85
C SER A 114 -11.11 9.04 -6.33
N PHE A 115 -10.29 7.98 -6.29
CA PHE A 115 -10.69 6.61 -6.64
C PHE A 115 -11.17 5.80 -5.43
N ALA A 116 -11.06 6.33 -4.21
CA ALA A 116 -11.41 5.60 -3.00
C ALA A 116 -12.87 5.08 -2.98
N PRO A 117 -13.90 5.88 -3.34
CA PRO A 117 -15.27 5.37 -3.36
C PRO A 117 -15.47 4.23 -4.38
N TYR A 118 -14.72 4.25 -5.49
CA TYR A 118 -14.79 3.21 -6.51
C TYR A 118 -14.16 1.90 -6.01
N VAL A 119 -12.95 1.97 -5.44
CA VAL A 119 -12.27 0.77 -4.91
C VAL A 119 -13.01 0.21 -3.70
N GLU A 120 -13.51 1.07 -2.80
CA GLU A 120 -14.32 0.64 -1.65
C GLU A 120 -15.62 -0.06 -2.11
N GLY A 121 -16.33 0.51 -3.09
CA GLY A 121 -17.56 -0.09 -3.62
C GLY A 121 -17.35 -1.49 -4.18
N LEU A 122 -16.29 -1.68 -4.97
CA LEU A 122 -15.91 -2.99 -5.51
C LEU A 122 -15.51 -3.99 -4.40
N LEU A 123 -14.74 -3.54 -3.40
CA LEU A 123 -14.39 -4.40 -2.26
C LEU A 123 -15.64 -4.85 -1.48
N ARG A 124 -16.63 -3.97 -1.32
CA ARG A 124 -17.91 -4.29 -0.68
C ARG A 124 -18.72 -5.30 -1.51
N GLU A 125 -18.83 -5.06 -2.81
CA GLU A 125 -19.51 -5.98 -3.74
C GLU A 125 -18.92 -7.39 -3.68
N ALA A 126 -17.59 -7.52 -3.76
CA ALA A 126 -16.92 -8.81 -3.60
C ALA A 126 -17.10 -9.40 -2.20
N ALA A 127 -17.03 -8.58 -1.15
CA ALA A 127 -17.23 -9.07 0.22
C ALA A 127 -18.65 -9.62 0.46
N GLU A 128 -19.67 -9.09 -0.22
CA GLU A 128 -21.05 -9.58 -0.17
C GLU A 128 -21.22 -10.91 -0.92
N GLU A 129 -20.59 -11.07 -2.09
CA GLU A 129 -20.60 -12.32 -2.86
C GLU A 129 -19.94 -13.48 -2.09
N TYR A 130 -18.83 -13.16 -1.43
CA TYR A 130 -18.09 -14.08 -0.58
C TYR A 130 -18.38 -13.78 0.90
N ALA A 131 -19.64 -13.53 1.27
CA ALA A 131 -20.09 -13.45 2.67
C ALA A 131 -20.43 -14.82 3.25
#